data_AF-A0A371IX41-F1
#
_entry.id   AF-A0A371IX41-F1
#
_cell.length_a   1.000
_cell.length_b   1.000
_cell.length_c   1.000
_cell.angle_alpha   90.00
_cell.angle_beta   90.00
_cell.angle_gamma   90.00
#
_symmetry.space_group_name_H-M   'P 1'
#
loop_
_entity.id
_entity.type
_entity.pdbx_description
1 polymer ?
#
loop_
_entity_poly.entity_id
_entity_poly.type
_entity_poly.pdbx_seq_one_letter_code
_entity_poly.pdbx_strand_id
1 'polypeptide(L)'
;MNKKVCFITAVNNEKIYNRCLDSIKKLNVPDYVDIEIIPIRNSTSITSAYNKGMNLSDAKYKVYIHQDAIIINKNLIYEILDIFENNKDIGMIGSCGCKDLSSDGIW
;
A
#
# COMPACT_ATOMS: atom_id res chain seq x y z
N MET A 1 11.53 16.34 9.69
CA MET A 1 11.74 15.05 9.00
C MET A 1 10.57 14.83 8.07
N ASN A 2 10.82 14.53 6.80
CA ASN A 2 9.76 14.14 5.88
C ASN A 2 9.15 12.80 6.30
N LYS A 3 7.85 12.62 6.08
CA LYS A 3 7.19 11.32 6.26
C LYS A 3 7.43 10.50 4.99
N LYS A 4 7.65 9.20 5.11
CA LYS A 4 7.79 8.31 3.94
C LYS A 4 6.62 7.34 3.85
N VAL A 5 6.04 7.22 2.66
CA VAL A 5 5.00 6.24 2.31
C VAL A 5 5.58 5.28 1.27
N CYS A 6 5.64 3.99 1.60
CA CYS A 6 6.17 2.96 0.70
C CYS A 6 5.04 2.11 0.13
N PHE A 7 4.92 2.07 -1.20
CA PHE A 7 4.03 1.15 -1.91
C PHE A 7 4.77 -0.14 -2.24
N ILE A 8 4.28 -1.27 -1.73
CA ILE A 8 4.87 -2.59 -1.92
C ILE A 8 3.93 -3.41 -2.80
N THR A 9 4.43 -3.87 -3.95
CA THR A 9 3.67 -4.70 -4.89
C THR A 9 4.36 -6.05 -5.09
N ALA A 10 3.57 -7.14 -5.06
CA ALA A 10 4.03 -8.43 -5.56
C ALA A 10 3.74 -8.49 -7.05
N VAL A 11 4.79 -8.54 -7.88
CA VAL A 11 4.68 -8.44 -9.34
C VAL A 11 5.04 -9.76 -9.99
N ASN A 12 4.08 -10.33 -10.73
CA ASN A 12 4.30 -11.48 -11.62
C ASN A 12 4.00 -11.16 -13.09
N ASN A 13 3.37 -10.01 -13.38
CA ASN A 13 3.04 -9.57 -14.73
C ASN A 13 3.26 -8.06 -14.87
N GLU A 14 4.35 -7.68 -15.55
CA GLU A 14 4.73 -6.26 -15.73
C GLU A 14 3.66 -5.46 -16.49
N LYS A 15 2.95 -6.07 -17.46
CA LYS A 15 1.93 -5.35 -18.23
C LYS A 15 0.76 -4.92 -17.35
N ILE A 16 0.37 -5.78 -16.42
CA ILE A 16 -0.69 -5.49 -15.44
C ILE A 16 -0.17 -4.45 -14.44
N TYR A 17 1.02 -4.69 -13.87
CA TYR A 17 1.64 -3.81 -12.88
C TYR A 17 1.81 -2.37 -13.38
N ASN A 18 2.12 -2.15 -14.66
CA ASN A 18 2.30 -0.81 -15.22
C ASN A 18 1.07 0.10 -14.98
N ARG A 19 -0.15 -0.46 -15.04
CA ARG A 19 -1.37 0.33 -14.77
C ARG A 19 -1.49 0.71 -13.29
N CYS A 20 -1.14 -0.20 -12.38
CA CYS A 20 -1.06 0.08 -10.94
C CYS A 20 -0.01 1.17 -10.67
N LEU A 21 1.20 1.01 -11.21
CA LEU A 21 2.30 1.97 -11.07
C LEU A 21 1.90 3.37 -11.56
N ASP A 22 1.28 3.45 -12.73
CA ASP A 22 0.80 4.72 -13.29
C ASP A 22 -0.25 5.38 -12.40
N SER A 23 -1.09 4.60 -11.72
CA SER A 23 -2.06 5.13 -10.76
C SER A 23 -1.38 5.71 -9.51
N ILE A 24 -0.35 5.04 -8.99
CA ILE A 24 0.45 5.51 -7.85
C ILE A 24 1.18 6.81 -8.19
N LYS A 25 1.78 6.91 -9.39
CA LYS A 25 2.50 8.10 -9.85
C LYS A 25 1.60 9.33 -10.06
N LYS A 26 0.27 9.15 -10.13
CA LYS A 26 -0.71 10.22 -10.33
C LYS A 26 -1.34 10.72 -9.03
N LEU A 27 -0.90 10.19 -7.88
CA LEU A 27 -1.39 10.65 -6.59
C LEU A 27 -0.88 12.07 -6.30
N ASN A 28 -1.74 12.84 -5.64
CA ASN A 28 -1.34 14.10 -5.03
C ASN A 28 -0.56 13.77 -3.76
N VAL A 29 0.64 14.32 -3.65
CA VAL A 29 1.56 14.05 -2.53
C VAL A 29 1.87 15.39 -1.83
N PRO A 30 1.69 15.49 -0.51
CA PRO A 30 2.12 16.67 0.22
C PRO A 30 3.64 16.88 0.12
N ASP A 31 4.10 18.12 0.06
CA ASP A 31 5.53 18.46 -0.11
C ASP A 31 6.46 17.88 0.97
N TYR A 32 5.91 17.54 2.15
CA TYR A 32 6.64 16.94 3.26
C TYR A 32 6.63 15.41 3.26
N VAL A 33 6.16 14.78 2.18
CA VAL A 33 6.01 13.33 2.04
C VAL A 33 6.83 12.80 0.88
N ASP A 34 7.66 11.80 1.17
CA ASP A 34 8.40 11.05 0.16
C ASP A 34 7.67 9.76 -0.20
N ILE A 35 7.51 9.50 -1.50
CA ILE A 35 6.94 8.23 -2.00
C ILE A 35 8.07 7.28 -2.40
N GLU A 36 8.00 6.06 -1.87
CA GLU A 36 8.84 4.95 -2.26
C GLU A 36 7.98 3.85 -2.91
N ILE A 37 8.51 3.18 -3.93
CA ILE A 37 7.78 2.12 -4.64
C ILE A 37 8.69 0.90 -4.75
N ILE A 38 8.28 -0.21 -4.13
CA ILE A 38 9.02 -1.47 -4.07
C ILE A 38 8.23 -2.58 -4.78
N PRO A 39 8.50 -2.79 -6.08
CA PRO A 39 8.00 -3.96 -6.80
C PRO A 39 8.87 -5.20 -6.54
N ILE A 40 8.30 -6.20 -5.88
CA ILE A 40 8.95 -7.49 -5.61
C ILE A 40 8.58 -8.50 -6.69
N ARG A 41 9.60 -8.97 -7.41
CA ARG A 41 9.50 -9.97 -8.47
C ARG A 41 10.08 -11.31 -8.01
N ASN A 42 9.72 -12.38 -8.72
CA ASN A 42 10.25 -13.73 -8.49
C ASN A 42 10.11 -14.19 -7.02
N SER A 43 8.98 -13.86 -6.40
CA SER A 43 8.64 -14.33 -5.06
C SER A 43 7.96 -15.69 -5.11
N THR A 44 8.12 -16.48 -4.06
CA THR A 44 7.46 -17.78 -3.92
C THR A 44 5.97 -17.65 -3.58
N SER A 45 5.57 -16.52 -3.00
CA SER A 45 4.18 -16.21 -2.63
C SER A 45 4.01 -14.70 -2.45
N ILE A 46 2.75 -14.23 -2.44
CA ILE A 46 2.42 -12.84 -2.12
C ILE A 46 2.89 -12.49 -0.70
N THR A 47 2.73 -13.42 0.26
CA THR A 47 3.17 -13.22 1.65
C THR A 47 4.69 -13.06 1.75
N SER A 48 5.47 -13.86 1.02
CA SER A 48 6.93 -13.72 1.01
C SER A 48 7.39 -12.43 0.32
N ALA A 49 6.68 -12.01 -0.73
CA ALA A 49 6.90 -10.71 -1.36
C ALA A 49 6.67 -9.54 -0.40
N TYR A 50 5.52 -9.49 0.26
CA TYR A 50 5.19 -8.41 1.18
C TYR A 50 6.11 -8.37 2.40
N ASN A 51 6.47 -9.52 2.98
CA ASN A 51 7.45 -9.56 4.06
C ASN A 51 8.83 -9.06 3.61
N LYS A 52 9.28 -9.43 2.41
CA LYS A 52 10.54 -8.90 1.86
C LYS A 52 10.45 -7.39 1.67
N GLY A 53 9.39 -6.88 1.04
CA GLY A 53 9.19 -5.45 0.82
C GLY A 53 9.14 -4.64 2.11
N MET A 54 8.48 -5.17 3.15
CA MET A 54 8.39 -4.54 4.46
C MET A 54 9.76 -4.29 5.10
N ASN A 55 10.73 -5.20 4.87
CA ASN A 55 12.08 -5.10 5.41
C ASN A 55 13.05 -4.28 4.55
N LEU A 56 12.69 -3.98 3.29
CA LEU A 56 13.49 -3.16 2.39
C LEU A 56 13.26 -1.65 2.57
N SER A 57 12.28 -1.28 3.39
CA SER A 57 11.85 0.11 3.59
C SER A 57 11.81 0.49 5.07
N ASP A 58 12.37 1.65 5.38
CA ASP A 58 12.24 2.33 6.67
C ASP A 58 11.00 3.25 6.73
N ALA A 59 10.13 3.21 5.71
CA ALA A 59 8.94 4.05 5.66
C ALA A 59 8.02 3.80 6.86
N LYS A 60 7.53 4.90 7.47
CA LYS A 60 6.56 4.84 8.56
C LYS A 60 5.22 4.27 8.10
N TYR A 61 4.79 4.61 6.88
CA TYR A 61 3.55 4.13 6.28
C TYR A 61 3.88 3.17 5.15
N LYS A 62 3.26 1.99 5.15
CA LYS A 62 3.48 0.95 4.14
C LYS A 62 2.13 0.54 3.54
N VAL A 63 2.00 0.69 2.23
CA VAL A 63 0.80 0.34 1.46
C VAL A 63 1.08 -0.94 0.69
N TYR A 64 0.45 -2.04 1.11
CA TYR A 64 0.49 -3.31 0.41
C TYR A 64 -0.62 -3.32 -0.63
N ILE A 65 -0.24 -3.35 -1.91
CA ILE A 65 -1.19 -3.24 -3.02
C ILE A 65 -0.91 -4.33 -4.06
N HIS A 66 -1.98 -4.97 -4.54
CA HIS A 66 -1.86 -5.99 -5.58
C HIS A 66 -1.61 -5.32 -6.94
N GLN A 67 -0.87 -5.99 -7.83
CA GLN A 67 -0.42 -5.44 -9.12
C GLN A 67 -1.55 -5.03 -10.09
N ASP A 68 -2.77 -5.54 -9.91
CA ASP A 68 -3.95 -5.23 -10.73
C ASP A 68 -4.90 -4.18 -10.08
N ALA A 69 -4.59 -3.72 -8.86
CA ALA A 69 -5.36 -2.69 -8.20
C ALA A 69 -5.00 -1.29 -8.77
N ILE A 70 -6.02 -0.49 -9.04
CA ILE A 70 -5.87 0.86 -9.61
C ILE A 70 -6.39 1.88 -8.60
N ILE A 71 -5.54 2.83 -8.22
CA ILE A 71 -5.94 3.89 -7.30
C ILE A 71 -6.61 5.01 -8.09
N ILE A 72 -7.90 5.22 -7.84
CA ILE A 72 -8.70 6.25 -8.52
C ILE A 72 -8.69 7.55 -7.73
N ASN A 73 -8.76 7.47 -6.39
CA ASN A 73 -8.69 8.65 -5.53
C ASN A 73 -7.26 9.21 -5.47
N LYS A 74 -7.04 10.34 -6.14
CA LYS A 74 -5.74 11.02 -6.16
C LYS A 74 -5.32 11.56 -4.80
N ASN A 75 -6.25 11.79 -3.87
CA ASN A 75 -5.96 12.33 -2.54
C ASN A 75 -5.67 11.26 -1.48
N LEU A 76 -5.53 9.99 -1.88
CA LEU A 76 -5.31 8.86 -0.97
C LEU A 76 -4.21 9.13 0.08
N ILE A 77 -3.08 9.74 -0.31
CA ILE A 77 -1.98 10.01 0.63
C ILE A 77 -2.41 10.98 1.74
N TYR A 78 -3.12 12.04 1.39
CA TYR A 78 -3.61 13.01 2.37
C TYR A 78 -4.58 12.35 3.36
N GLU A 79 -5.51 11.54 2.85
CA GLU A 79 -6.52 10.86 3.67
C GLU A 79 -5.90 9.80 4.60
N ILE A 80 -4.95 9.00 4.11
CA ILE A 80 -4.21 8.04 4.93
C ILE A 80 -3.52 8.75 6.09
N LEU A 81 -2.81 9.84 5.81
CA LEU A 81 -2.08 10.59 6.83
C LEU A 81 -3.02 11.20 7.87
N ASP A 82 -4.11 11.81 7.42
CA ASP A 82 -5.12 12.40 8.30
C ASP A 82 -5.73 11.35 9.26
N ILE A 83 -6.11 10.18 8.74
CA ILE A 83 -6.68 9.08 9.55
C ILE A 83 -5.71 8.68 10.67
N PHE A 84 -4.45 8.39 10.33
CA PHE A 84 -3.46 7.95 11.31
C PHE A 84 -3.02 9.08 12.27
N GLU A 85 -3.09 10.34 11.85
CA GLU A 85 -2.73 11.47 12.69
C GLU A 85 -3.80 11.80 13.71
N ASN A 86 -5.07 11.70 13.32
CA ASN A 86 -6.21 12.00 14.19
C ASN A 86 -6.64 10.79 15.04
N ASN A 87 -6.19 9.57 14.73
CA ASN A 87 -6.56 8.36 15.45
C ASN A 87 -5.32 7.52 15.79
N LYS A 88 -4.65 7.83 16.91
CA LYS A 88 -3.37 7.22 17.27
C LYS A 88 -3.42 5.72 17.54
N ASP A 89 -4.59 5.18 17.84
CA ASP A 89 -4.79 3.75 18.12
C ASP A 89 -4.99 2.91 16.84
N ILE A 90 -5.18 3.55 15.67
CA ILE A 90 -5.31 2.83 14.40
C ILE A 90 -3.92 2.36 13.95
N GLY A 91 -3.73 1.04 13.89
CA GLY A 91 -2.51 0.41 13.37
C GLY A 91 -2.56 0.06 11.88
N MET A 92 -3.76 -0.10 11.30
CA MET A 92 -3.96 -0.52 9.91
C MET A 92 -5.34 -0.07 9.40
N ILE A 93 -5.41 0.24 8.10
CA ILE A 93 -6.65 0.48 7.36
C ILE A 93 -6.64 -0.31 6.05
N GLY A 94 -7.82 -0.59 5.50
CA GLY A 94 -7.97 -1.35 4.26
C GLY A 94 -9.20 -0.90 3.46
N SER A 95 -9.23 -1.25 2.18
CA SER A 95 -10.33 -0.85 1.27
C SER A 95 -11.60 -1.69 1.45
N CYS A 96 -11.46 -2.95 1.87
CA CYS A 96 -12.56 -3.89 2.05
C CYS A 96 -12.32 -4.69 3.33
N GLY A 97 -13.39 -5.02 4.04
CA GLY A 97 -13.33 -5.82 5.25
C GLY A 97 -14.74 -6.14 5.75
N CYS A 98 -14.81 -6.80 6.90
CA CYS A 98 -16.04 -7.10 7.61
C CYS A 98 -15.93 -6.59 9.05
N LYS A 99 -17.06 -6.22 9.65
CA LYS A 99 -17.12 -5.86 11.07
C LYS A 99 -16.94 -7.09 11.96
N ASP A 100 -17.59 -8.18 11.56
CA ASP A 100 -17.55 -9.47 12.23
C ASP A 100 -17.07 -10.51 11.23
N LEU A 101 -16.01 -11.24 11.57
CA LEU A 101 -15.50 -12.36 10.78
C LEU A 101 -16.22 -13.63 11.22
N SER A 102 -16.79 -14.37 10.28
CA SER A 102 -17.36 -15.70 10.58
C SER A 102 -16.28 -16.64 11.08
N SER A 103 -16.66 -17.65 11.86
CA SER A 103 -15.72 -18.61 12.44
C SER A 103 -14.93 -19.41 11.39
N ASP A 104 -15.44 -19.51 10.17
CA ASP A 104 -14.78 -20.16 9.03
C ASP A 104 -13.93 -19.20 8.18
N GLY A 105 -14.02 -17.88 8.41
CA GLY A 105 -13.24 -16.88 7.69
C GLY A 105 -13.57 -16.76 6.20
N ILE A 106 -14.73 -17.26 5.77
CA ILE A 106 -15.21 -17.15 4.39
C ILE A 106 -16.00 -15.85 4.25
N TRP A 107 -15.66 -15.04 3.23
CA TRP A 107 -16.33 -13.79 2.90
C TRP A 107 -17.51 -14.01 1.96
#